data_AF-A0A655ANC8-F1
#
_entry.id   AF-A0A655ANC8-F1
#
_cell.length_a   1.000
_cell.length_b   1.000
_cell.length_c   1.000
_cell.angle_alpha   90.00
_cell.angle_beta   90.00
_cell.angle_gamma   90.00
#
_symmetry.space_group_name_H-M   'P 1'
#
loop_
_entity.id
_entity.type
_entity.pdbx_description
1 polymer ?
#
loop_
_entity_poly.entity_id
_entity_poly.type
_entity_poly.pdbx_seq_one_letter_code
_entity_poly.pdbx_strand_id
1 'polypeptide(L)'
;MGPSLIGLAMGDAGGYKAADMWGPSSDPAWERNDPTQQIPKLVANNTRLWVYCGNGTPNELGGANIPAEFLENFVRSSNLKFQDAYNAAGGHNAVFNFPPNGTHSWEYWGAQLNAMKGDLQSSLGAG
;
A
#
# COMPACT_ATOMS: atom_id res chain seq x y z
N MET A 1 5.07 4.11 6.96
CA MET A 1 6.50 3.74 6.97
C MET A 1 7.31 5.03 6.87
N GLY A 2 8.43 5.15 7.59
CA GLY A 2 9.23 6.39 7.63
C GLY A 2 10.43 6.40 6.67
N PRO A 3 11.07 7.56 6.47
CA PRO A 3 12.19 7.74 5.52
C PRO A 3 13.38 6.78 5.69
N SER A 4 13.74 6.45 6.93
CA SER A 4 14.87 5.56 7.23
C SER A 4 14.68 4.13 6.69
N LEU A 5 13.47 3.60 6.81
CA LEU A 5 13.13 2.24 6.40
C LEU A 5 13.02 2.12 4.88
N ILE A 6 12.52 3.18 4.24
CA ILE A 6 12.53 3.32 2.78
C ILE A 6 13.97 3.35 2.27
N GLY A 7 14.86 4.13 2.90
CA GLY A 7 16.27 4.17 2.56
C GLY A 7 16.96 2.81 2.67
N LEU A 8 16.70 2.05 3.74
CA LEU A 8 17.23 0.70 3.92
C LEU A 8 16.77 -0.24 2.81
N ALA A 9 15.46 -0.27 2.53
CA ALA A 9 14.88 -1.13 1.50
C ALA A 9 15.43 -0.78 0.10
N MET A 10 15.53 0.51 -0.24
CA MET A 10 16.10 0.97 -1.51
C MET A 10 17.57 0.62 -1.67
N GLY A 11 18.34 0.68 -0.58
CA GLY A 11 19.74 0.27 -0.55
C GLY A 11 19.92 -1.22 -0.82
N ASP A 12 19.09 -2.06 -0.20
CA ASP A 12 19.09 -3.51 -0.42
C ASP A 12 18.62 -3.88 -1.84
N ALA A 13 17.61 -3.18 -2.36
CA ALA A 13 17.03 -3.37 -3.70
C ALA A 13 17.89 -2.77 -4.84
N GLY A 14 19.21 -2.90 -4.78
CA GLY A 14 20.13 -2.52 -5.86
C GLY A 14 20.97 -1.27 -5.60
N GLY A 15 21.14 -0.85 -4.35
CA GLY A 15 22.07 0.23 -3.98
C GLY A 15 21.55 1.64 -4.27
N TYR A 16 20.23 1.81 -4.35
CA TYR A 16 19.62 3.14 -4.56
C TYR A 16 19.71 3.99 -3.29
N LYS A 17 19.64 5.32 -3.47
CA LYS A 17 19.68 6.29 -2.37
C LYS A 17 18.38 7.08 -2.34
N ALA A 18 17.63 7.00 -1.24
CA ALA A 18 16.40 7.77 -1.08
C ALA A 18 16.65 9.30 -1.16
N ALA A 19 17.83 9.76 -0.75
CA ALA A 19 18.22 11.17 -0.84
C ALA A 19 18.32 11.68 -2.29
N ASP A 20 18.68 10.81 -3.25
CA ASP A 20 18.74 11.17 -4.66
C ASP A 20 17.31 11.34 -5.26
N MET A 21 16.29 10.81 -4.58
CA MET A 21 14.89 10.83 -5.03
C MET A 21 14.08 11.95 -4.34
N TRP A 22 14.09 12.01 -3.02
CA TRP A 22 13.27 12.95 -2.21
C TRP A 22 14.10 13.79 -1.25
N GLY A 23 15.41 13.90 -1.44
CA GLY A 23 16.28 14.67 -0.57
C GLY A 23 16.40 14.09 0.86
N PRO A 24 17.00 14.84 1.79
CA PRO A 24 17.04 14.48 3.21
C PRO A 24 15.64 14.23 3.77
N SER A 25 15.52 13.49 4.88
CA SER A 25 14.23 13.18 5.49
C SER A 25 13.43 14.40 6.00
N SER A 26 14.05 15.59 6.03
CA SER A 26 13.42 16.87 6.36
C SER A 26 12.91 17.63 5.12
N ASP A 27 13.16 17.11 3.92
CA ASP A 27 12.72 17.72 2.68
C ASP A 27 11.19 17.52 2.52
N PRO A 28 10.42 18.58 2.22
CA PRO A 28 8.96 18.51 2.03
C PRO A 28 8.49 17.51 0.96
N ALA A 29 9.40 17.04 0.09
CA ALA A 29 9.13 15.98 -0.86
C ALA A 29 8.65 14.69 -0.18
N TRP A 30 9.06 14.41 1.05
CA TRP A 30 8.61 13.22 1.79
C TRP A 30 7.11 13.31 2.12
N GLU A 31 6.64 14.39 2.75
CA GLU A 31 5.22 14.58 3.07
C GLU A 31 4.37 14.73 1.82
N ARG A 32 4.91 15.38 0.78
CA ARG A 32 4.25 15.52 -0.52
C ARG A 32 3.94 14.17 -1.15
N ASN A 33 4.79 13.17 -0.93
CA ASN A 33 4.64 11.83 -1.49
C ASN A 33 4.12 10.78 -0.47
N ASP A 34 3.81 11.16 0.77
CA ASP A 34 3.16 10.29 1.75
C ASP A 34 1.63 10.26 1.51
N PRO A 35 1.04 9.12 1.10
CA PRO A 35 -0.39 9.04 0.83
C PRO A 35 -1.28 9.39 2.01
N THR A 36 -0.84 9.12 3.25
CA THR A 36 -1.58 9.43 4.48
C THR A 36 -1.71 10.94 4.65
N GLN A 37 -0.63 11.69 4.39
CA GLN A 37 -0.65 13.15 4.41
C GLN A 37 -1.50 13.74 3.27
N GLN A 38 -1.63 13.00 2.16
CA GLN A 38 -2.44 13.41 1.01
C GLN A 38 -3.90 12.93 1.07
N ILE A 39 -4.35 12.26 2.15
CA ILE A 39 -5.75 11.81 2.32
C ILE A 39 -6.78 12.90 2.02
N PRO A 40 -6.64 14.15 2.50
CA PRO A 40 -7.62 15.20 2.19
C PRO A 40 -7.84 15.41 0.69
N LYS A 41 -6.79 15.24 -0.13
CA LYS A 41 -6.90 15.32 -1.60
C LYS A 41 -7.68 14.14 -2.17
N LEU A 42 -7.43 12.93 -1.68
CA LEU A 42 -8.14 11.73 -2.12
C LEU A 42 -9.64 11.83 -1.82
N VAL A 43 -9.98 12.32 -0.63
CA VAL A 43 -11.37 12.54 -0.20
C VAL A 43 -12.03 13.65 -1.03
N ALA A 44 -11.39 14.81 -1.16
CA ALA A 44 -11.93 15.94 -1.91
C ALA A 44 -12.17 15.58 -3.39
N ASN A 45 -11.31 14.75 -3.98
CA ASN A 45 -11.45 14.28 -5.35
C ASN A 45 -12.37 13.07 -5.51
N ASN A 46 -12.99 12.59 -4.42
CA ASN A 46 -13.79 11.37 -4.37
C ASN A 46 -13.13 10.19 -5.09
N THR A 47 -11.80 10.06 -4.95
CA THR A 47 -11.02 9.08 -5.71
C THR A 47 -11.43 7.68 -5.32
N ARG A 48 -11.72 6.83 -6.31
CA ARG A 48 -11.95 5.40 -6.08
C ARG A 48 -10.63 4.75 -5.68
N LEU A 49 -10.54 4.22 -4.46
CA LEU A 49 -9.36 3.49 -3.98
C LEU A 49 -9.60 1.98 -3.85
N TRP A 50 -8.60 1.19 -4.21
CA TRP A 50 -8.49 -0.23 -3.86
C TRP A 50 -7.18 -0.42 -3.08
N VAL A 51 -7.28 -0.67 -1.78
CA VAL A 51 -6.13 -0.79 -0.88
C VAL A 51 -6.07 -2.22 -0.36
N TYR A 52 -4.99 -2.92 -0.68
CA TYR A 52 -4.76 -4.30 -0.28
C TYR A 52 -3.49 -4.42 0.56
N CYS A 53 -3.57 -5.20 1.63
CA CYS A 53 -2.41 -5.67 2.39
C CYS A 53 -2.77 -6.98 3.11
N GLY A 54 -1.99 -8.03 2.92
CA GLY A 54 -2.12 -9.28 3.66
C GLY A 54 -1.69 -9.14 5.13
N ASN A 55 -1.46 -10.27 5.78
CA ASN A 55 -1.02 -10.31 7.18
C ASN A 55 0.32 -11.03 7.41
N GLY A 56 1.05 -11.32 6.34
CA GLY A 56 2.27 -12.12 6.39
C GLY A 56 2.06 -13.59 6.71
N THR A 57 0.83 -14.11 6.76
CA THR A 57 0.57 -15.55 6.86
C THR A 57 0.30 -16.11 5.45
N PRO A 58 1.17 -16.98 4.91
CA PRO A 58 0.90 -17.61 3.63
C PRO A 58 -0.26 -18.61 3.75
N ASN A 59 -0.96 -18.82 2.64
CA ASN A 59 -1.91 -19.91 2.47
C ASN A 59 -1.48 -20.82 1.31
N GLU A 60 -2.39 -21.65 0.80
CA GLU A 60 -2.16 -22.57 -0.30
C GLU A 60 -1.71 -21.91 -1.62
N LEU A 61 -1.84 -20.57 -1.76
CA LEU A 61 -1.32 -19.82 -2.90
C LEU A 61 0.21 -19.74 -2.92
N GLY A 62 0.89 -20.01 -1.80
CA GLY A 62 2.35 -19.95 -1.70
C GLY A 62 2.84 -18.64 -1.10
N GLY A 63 4.02 -18.17 -1.53
CA GLY A 63 4.69 -17.00 -0.95
C GLY A 63 5.18 -17.22 0.49
N ALA A 64 5.36 -18.47 0.91
CA ALA A 64 5.81 -18.87 2.24
C ALA A 64 7.35 -18.75 2.36
N ASN A 65 7.85 -17.53 2.50
CA ASN A 65 9.25 -17.27 2.77
C ASN A 65 9.41 -16.11 3.75
N ILE A 66 10.43 -16.20 4.61
CA ILE A 66 10.64 -15.27 5.73
C ILE A 66 10.68 -13.79 5.29
N PRO A 67 11.37 -13.41 4.19
CA PRO A 67 11.33 -12.03 3.72
C PRO A 67 9.91 -11.54 3.34
N ALA A 68 9.14 -12.35 2.60
CA ALA A 68 7.79 -11.97 2.17
C ALA A 68 6.80 -11.87 3.34
N GLU A 69 6.92 -12.72 4.35
CA GLU A 69 6.09 -12.68 5.56
C GLU A 69 6.41 -11.47 6.45
N PHE A 70 7.70 -11.17 6.61
CA PHE A 70 8.17 -10.04 7.41
C PHE A 70 7.76 -8.70 6.80
N LEU A 71 8.00 -8.51 5.49
CA LEU A 71 7.66 -7.27 4.79
C LEU A 71 6.16 -6.98 4.86
N GLU A 72 5.31 -7.99 4.66
CA GLU A 72 3.86 -7.79 4.68
C GLU A 72 3.35 -7.39 6.07
N ASN A 73 3.80 -8.09 7.12
CA ASN A 73 3.47 -7.74 8.50
C ASN A 73 3.92 -6.31 8.86
N PHE A 74 5.10 -5.93 8.40
CA PHE A 74 5.68 -4.62 8.65
C PHE A 74 4.84 -3.49 8.05
N VAL A 75 4.41 -3.63 6.79
CA VAL A 75 3.63 -2.58 6.10
C VAL A 75 2.13 -2.59 6.44
N ARG A 76 1.61 -3.67 7.03
CA ARG A 76 0.20 -3.79 7.41
C ARG A 76 -0.25 -2.70 8.38
N SER A 77 0.58 -2.37 9.37
CA SER A 77 0.24 -1.36 10.36
C SER A 77 -0.01 0.02 9.75
N SER A 78 0.74 0.42 8.71
CA SER A 78 0.49 1.67 7.99
C SER A 78 -0.78 1.62 7.14
N ASN A 79 -1.13 0.46 6.57
CA ASN A 79 -2.36 0.31 5.80
C ASN A 79 -3.62 0.44 6.68
N LEU A 80 -3.61 -0.15 7.88
CA LEU A 80 -4.69 0.00 8.86
C LEU A 80 -4.82 1.46 9.31
N LYS A 81 -3.71 2.12 9.66
CA LYS A 81 -3.72 3.56 10.01
C LYS A 81 -4.20 4.45 8.87
N PHE A 82 -3.86 4.12 7.63
CA PHE A 82 -4.35 4.83 6.45
C PHE A 82 -5.87 4.67 6.30
N GLN A 83 -6.41 3.46 6.48
CA GLN A 83 -7.86 3.23 6.50
C GLN A 83 -8.55 4.07 7.58
N ASP A 84 -8.04 4.04 8.81
CA ASP A 84 -8.60 4.78 9.93
C ASP A 84 -8.62 6.29 9.63
N ALA A 85 -7.50 6.83 9.13
CA ALA A 85 -7.39 8.24 8.76
C ALA A 85 -8.28 8.62 7.57
N TYR A 86 -8.41 7.75 6.56
CA TYR A 86 -9.27 7.96 5.40
C TYR A 86 -10.73 8.06 5.82
N ASN A 87 -11.18 7.14 6.67
CA ASN A 87 -12.54 7.13 7.21
C ASN A 87 -12.79 8.33 8.13
N ALA A 88 -11.85 8.65 9.02
CA ALA A 88 -11.95 9.82 9.91
C ALA A 88 -12.01 11.15 9.14
N ALA A 89 -11.39 11.23 7.97
CA ALA A 89 -11.44 12.38 7.08
C ALA A 89 -12.71 12.43 6.20
N GLY A 90 -13.64 11.47 6.35
CA GLY A 90 -14.89 11.40 5.58
C GLY A 90 -14.75 10.76 4.20
N GLY A 91 -13.66 10.03 3.95
CA GLY A 91 -13.51 9.22 2.75
C GLY A 91 -14.55 8.10 2.68
N HIS A 92 -15.11 7.89 1.49
CA HIS A 92 -16.27 7.02 1.29
C HIS A 92 -16.29 6.29 -0.06
N ASN A 93 -15.16 6.25 -0.79
CA ASN A 93 -15.06 5.60 -2.10
C ASN A 93 -13.87 4.62 -2.18
N ALA A 94 -13.62 3.89 -1.09
CA ALA A 94 -12.51 2.95 -0.99
C ALA A 94 -12.98 1.52 -0.72
N VAL A 95 -12.29 0.54 -1.28
CA VAL A 95 -12.33 -0.86 -0.86
C VAL A 95 -11.02 -1.18 -0.16
N PHE A 96 -11.12 -1.66 1.09
CA PHE A 96 -10.00 -2.07 1.92
C PHE A 96 -10.00 -3.59 2.08
N ASN A 97 -8.98 -4.25 1.56
CA ASN A 97 -8.81 -5.70 1.62
C ASN A 97 -7.64 -6.05 2.55
N PHE A 98 -7.96 -6.38 3.80
CA PHE A 98 -6.98 -6.78 4.82
C PHE A 98 -7.21 -8.21 5.35
N PRO A 99 -7.15 -9.24 4.47
CA PRO A 99 -7.47 -10.61 4.85
C PRO A 99 -6.54 -11.18 5.95
N PRO A 100 -6.96 -12.27 6.62
CA PRO A 100 -6.12 -13.00 7.58
C PRO A 100 -5.09 -13.93 6.89
N ASN A 101 -4.75 -13.67 5.63
CA ASN A 101 -3.72 -14.36 4.86
C ASN A 101 -3.07 -13.35 3.88
N GLY A 102 -1.98 -13.76 3.23
CA GLY A 102 -1.27 -12.97 2.23
C GLY A 102 0.11 -12.57 2.68
N THR A 103 1.09 -12.74 1.80
CA THR A 103 2.48 -12.31 1.98
C THR A 103 2.87 -11.34 0.87
N HIS A 104 4.07 -10.76 0.97
CA HIS A 104 4.61 -9.82 -0.01
C HIS A 104 5.07 -10.55 -1.29
N SER A 105 4.13 -11.17 -2.00
CA SER A 105 4.39 -12.07 -3.13
C SER A 105 3.35 -11.93 -4.25
N TRP A 106 3.78 -12.27 -5.47
CA TRP A 106 3.01 -12.08 -6.71
C TRP A 106 1.70 -12.85 -6.76
N GLU A 107 1.63 -14.01 -6.11
CA GLU A 107 0.44 -14.86 -6.10
C GLU A 107 -0.75 -14.11 -5.48
N TYR A 108 -0.51 -13.34 -4.41
CA TYR A 108 -1.53 -12.52 -3.76
C TYR A 108 -1.87 -11.28 -4.56
N TRP A 109 -0.87 -10.58 -5.13
CA TRP A 109 -1.11 -9.40 -5.96
C TRP A 109 -1.88 -9.75 -7.25
N GLY A 110 -1.56 -10.88 -7.88
CA GLY A 110 -2.28 -11.38 -9.04
C GLY A 110 -3.74 -11.73 -8.72
N ALA A 111 -4.00 -12.34 -7.57
CA ALA A 111 -5.36 -12.59 -7.10
C ALA A 111 -6.16 -11.29 -6.92
N GLN A 112 -5.53 -10.24 -6.38
CA GLN A 112 -6.17 -8.93 -6.22
C GLN A 112 -6.47 -8.25 -7.56
N LEU A 113 -5.54 -8.31 -8.52
CA LEU A 113 -5.76 -7.76 -9.86
C LEU A 113 -6.95 -8.42 -10.56
N ASN A 114 -7.07 -9.75 -10.47
CA ASN A 114 -8.22 -10.46 -11.01
C ASN A 114 -9.52 -10.08 -10.29
N ALA A 115 -9.48 -9.93 -8.96
CA ALA A 115 -10.64 -9.57 -8.15
C ALA A 115 -11.18 -8.16 -8.45
N MET A 116 -10.31 -7.19 -8.72
CA MET A 116 -10.71 -5.80 -8.99
C MET A 116 -11.21 -5.56 -10.43
N LYS A 117 -11.19 -6.57 -11.30
CA LYS A 117 -11.56 -6.40 -12.72
C LYS A 117 -12.96 -5.80 -12.91
N GLY A 118 -13.97 -6.35 -12.23
CA GLY A 118 -15.34 -5.84 -12.33
C GLY A 118 -15.51 -4.45 -11.73
N ASP A 119 -14.77 -4.16 -10.66
CA ASP A 119 -14.75 -2.85 -10.00
C ASP A 119 -14.13 -1.76 -10.88
N LEU A 120 -13.06 -2.09 -11.61
CA LEU A 120 -12.48 -1.21 -12.61
C LEU A 120 -13.45 -0.97 -13.76
N GLN A 121 -14.13 -2.01 -14.26
CA GLN A 121 -15.11 -1.87 -15.34
C GLN A 121 -16.24 -0.91 -14.96
N SER A 122 -16.82 -1.04 -13.77
CA SER A 122 -17.88 -0.14 -13.31
C SER A 122 -17.37 1.28 -13.05
N SER A 123 -16.22 1.42 -12.38
CA SER A 123 -15.64 2.72 -12.01
C SER A 123 -15.17 3.53 -13.21
N LEU A 124 -14.77 2.86 -14.30
CA LEU A 124 -14.26 3.48 -15.53
C LEU A 124 -15.25 3.46 -16.70
N GLY A 125 -16.45 2.87 -16.53
CA GLY A 125 -17.47 2.82 -17.57
C GLY A 125 -17.15 1.87 -18.74
N ALA A 126 -16.49 0.75 -18.47
CA ALA A 126 -16.12 -0.27 -19.47
C ALA A 126 -17.04 -1.51 -19.44
N GLY A 127 -18.29 -1.35 -19.00
CA GLY A 127 -19.31 -2.39 -18.88
C GLY A 127 -20.45 -2.26 -19.89
#